data_AF-H8KLA5-F1
#
_entry.id   AF-H8KLA5-F1
#
_cell.length_a   1.000
_cell.length_b   1.000
_cell.length_c   1.000
_cell.angle_alpha   90.00
_cell.angle_beta   90.00
_cell.angle_gamma   90.00
#
_symmetry.space_group_name_H-M   'P 1'
#
loop_
_entity.id
_entity.type
_entity.pdbx_description
1 polymer ?
#
loop_
_entity_poly.entity_id
_entity_poly.type
_entity_poly.pdbx_seq_one_letter_code
_entity_poly.pdbx_strand_id
1 'polypeptide(L)'
;MTFSYYISKVNWQLIITHLVATFFIIIAARQFAILNDPGFIESFDKYGVDNGLKHLAKEDNFPTRLVYFSLWTNLSSFIGVMLAFVISLILTIKRKVFWANAIIVFIMVFLLNRLGLFNNKIIDTIFFSPGNLAAHFGLQYKFITNGIILTLVGLFIFLSKWINTDLWQKR
;
A
#
# COMPACT_ATOMS: atom_id res chain seq x y z
N MET A 1 4.47 -33.74 -16.61
CA MET A 1 4.26 -32.30 -16.91
C MET A 1 5.60 -31.60 -16.79
N THR A 2 6.07 -30.95 -17.86
CA THR A 2 7.38 -30.27 -17.87
C THR A 2 7.26 -28.83 -17.39
N PHE A 3 8.33 -28.30 -16.78
CA PHE A 3 8.42 -26.92 -16.28
C PHE A 3 8.01 -25.86 -17.33
N SER A 4 8.32 -26.12 -18.61
CA SER A 4 7.92 -25.31 -19.77
C SER A 4 6.41 -25.06 -19.86
N TYR A 5 5.58 -26.02 -19.45
CA TYR A 5 4.11 -25.90 -19.46
C TYR A 5 3.58 -24.86 -18.46
N TYR A 6 4.25 -24.66 -17.33
CA TYR A 6 3.85 -23.68 -16.33
C TYR A 6 4.29 -22.26 -16.73
N ILE A 7 5.49 -22.14 -17.31
CA ILE A 7 6.01 -20.86 -17.80
C ILE A 7 5.10 -20.28 -18.88
N SER A 8 4.58 -21.11 -19.79
CA SER A 8 3.71 -20.62 -20.88
C SER A 8 2.36 -20.08 -20.40
N LYS A 9 1.96 -20.35 -19.15
CA LYS A 9 0.74 -19.81 -18.52
C LYS A 9 0.97 -18.54 -17.70
N VAL A 10 2.22 -18.13 -17.53
CA VAL A 10 2.57 -16.89 -16.85
C VAL A 10 2.15 -15.70 -17.71
N ASN A 11 1.41 -14.77 -17.13
CA ASN A 11 0.98 -13.56 -17.81
C ASN A 11 1.72 -12.36 -17.21
N TRP A 12 2.79 -11.92 -17.89
CA TRP A 12 3.61 -10.79 -17.44
C TRP A 12 2.86 -9.46 -17.39
N GLN A 13 1.91 -9.22 -18.30
CA GLN A 13 1.09 -8.01 -18.28
C GLN A 13 0.20 -7.95 -17.03
N LEU A 14 -0.40 -9.08 -16.67
CA LEU A 14 -1.17 -9.21 -15.43
C LEU A 14 -0.28 -8.99 -14.20
N ILE A 15 0.90 -9.62 -14.17
CA ILE A 15 1.86 -9.47 -13.07
C ILE A 15 2.25 -8.00 -12.89
N ILE A 16 2.70 -7.32 -13.95
CA ILE A 16 3.12 -5.92 -13.88
C ILE A 16 1.97 -5.02 -13.41
N THR A 17 0.76 -5.25 -13.92
CA THR A 17 -0.42 -4.48 -13.51
C THR A 17 -0.74 -4.67 -12.04
N HIS A 18 -0.78 -5.92 -11.57
CA HIS A 18 -1.07 -6.22 -10.18
C HIS A 18 0.06 -5.73 -9.25
N LEU A 19 1.32 -5.70 -9.72
CA LEU A 19 2.43 -5.07 -9.00
C LEU A 19 2.19 -3.57 -8.79
N VAL A 20 1.86 -2.85 -9.87
CA VAL A 20 1.57 -1.41 -9.80
C VAL A 20 0.35 -1.15 -8.91
N ALA A 21 -0.72 -1.93 -9.06
CA ALA A 21 -1.91 -1.80 -8.21
C ALA A 21 -1.58 -2.03 -6.72
N THR A 22 -0.79 -3.06 -6.42
CA THR A 22 -0.35 -3.40 -5.06
C THR A 22 0.46 -2.26 -4.44
N PHE A 23 1.29 -1.58 -5.25
CA PHE A 23 2.06 -0.43 -4.80
C PHE A 23 1.16 0.67 -4.22
N PHE A 24 0.06 1.00 -4.89
CA PHE A 24 -0.92 1.97 -4.40
C PHE A 24 -1.62 1.51 -3.12
N ILE A 25 -2.02 0.24 -3.03
CA ILE A 25 -2.70 -0.31 -1.84
C ILE A 25 -1.78 -0.30 -0.61
N ILE A 26 -0.50 -0.62 -0.77
CA ILE A 26 0.48 -0.56 0.33
C ILE A 26 0.62 0.86 0.84
N ILE A 27 0.81 1.82 -0.05
CA ILE A 27 0.97 3.22 0.36
C ILE A 27 -0.31 3.73 1.03
N ALA A 28 -1.49 3.38 0.51
CA ALA A 28 -2.75 3.72 1.14
C ALA A 28 -2.87 3.15 2.56
N ALA A 29 -2.51 1.88 2.77
CA ALA A 29 -2.54 1.25 4.08
C ALA A 29 -1.66 2.00 5.11
N ARG A 30 -0.51 2.52 4.67
CA ARG A 30 0.38 3.34 5.53
C ARG A 30 -0.27 4.67 5.92
N GLN A 31 -0.94 5.34 4.99
CA GLN A 31 -1.66 6.58 5.28
C GLN A 31 -2.77 6.35 6.32
N PHE A 32 -3.51 5.25 6.20
CA PHE A 32 -4.53 4.89 7.19
C PHE A 32 -3.94 4.49 8.55
N ALA A 33 -2.79 3.83 8.58
CA ALA A 33 -2.15 3.46 9.84
C ALA A 33 -1.64 4.66 10.64
N ILE A 34 -1.21 5.73 9.96
CA ILE A 34 -0.83 6.98 10.60
C ILE A 34 -2.03 7.58 11.38
N LEU A 35 -3.26 7.43 10.87
CA LEU A 35 -4.47 7.92 11.53
C LEU A 35 -4.86 7.16 12.81
N ASN A 36 -4.17 6.06 13.15
CA ASN A 36 -4.45 5.33 14.39
C ASN A 36 -4.18 6.19 15.64
N ASP A 37 -3.32 7.21 15.51
CA ASP A 37 -3.07 8.16 16.59
C ASP A 37 -2.87 9.60 16.08
N PRO A 38 -3.96 10.35 15.87
CA PRO A 38 -3.89 11.70 15.32
C PRO A 38 -3.09 12.68 16.19
N GLY A 39 -3.19 12.56 17.52
CA GLY A 39 -2.49 13.45 18.45
C GLY A 39 -0.97 13.27 18.43
N PHE A 40 -0.49 12.08 18.05
CA PHE A 40 0.93 11.83 17.81
C PHE A 40 1.45 12.66 16.63
N ILE A 41 0.66 12.70 15.54
CA ILE A 41 0.99 13.45 14.33
C ILE A 41 0.92 14.95 14.60
N GLU A 42 -0.15 15.42 15.25
CA GLU A 42 -0.34 16.84 15.57
C GLU A 42 0.78 17.37 16.48
N SER A 43 1.26 16.56 17.42
CA SER A 43 2.40 16.92 18.28
C SER A 43 3.69 17.09 17.48
N PHE A 44 3.93 16.22 16.49
CA PHE A 44 5.11 16.32 15.64
C PHE A 44 5.04 17.46 14.63
N ASP A 45 3.86 17.74 14.10
CA ASP A 45 3.63 18.86 13.19
C ASP A 45 3.82 20.20 13.92
N LYS A 46 3.27 20.31 15.14
CA LYS A 46 3.30 21.55 15.93
C LYS A 46 4.65 21.86 16.58
N TYR A 47 5.35 20.84 17.09
CA TYR A 47 6.57 21.04 17.88
C TYR A 47 7.84 20.56 17.17
N GLY A 48 7.73 19.87 16.04
CA GLY A 48 8.85 19.17 15.41
C GLY A 48 9.18 17.85 16.13
N VAL A 49 10.06 17.04 15.52
CA VAL A 49 10.35 15.67 16.00
C VAL A 49 10.88 15.66 17.44
N ASP A 50 11.92 16.44 17.73
CA ASP A 50 12.59 16.38 19.05
C ASP A 50 11.73 16.95 20.18
N ASN A 51 11.03 18.07 19.93
CA ASN A 51 10.19 18.69 20.96
C ASN A 51 8.81 18.04 21.06
N GLY A 52 8.30 17.46 19.97
CA GLY A 52 7.08 16.65 19.96
C GLY A 52 7.23 15.38 20.81
N LEU A 53 8.36 14.67 20.68
CA LEU A 53 8.69 13.54 21.56
C LEU A 53 8.75 13.98 23.03
N LYS A 54 9.42 15.09 23.34
CA LYS A 54 9.48 15.63 24.71
C LYS A 54 8.12 16.06 25.25
N HIS A 55 7.22 16.54 24.40
CA HIS A 55 5.86 16.91 24.79
C HIS A 55 5.03 15.67 25.12
N LEU A 56 5.04 14.69 24.22
CA LEU A 56 4.32 13.42 24.40
C LEU A 56 4.89 12.61 25.58
N ALA A 57 6.20 12.65 25.83
CA ALA A 57 6.84 11.96 26.95
C ALA A 57 6.38 12.42 28.35
N LYS A 58 5.65 13.55 28.43
CA LYS A 58 5.04 14.02 29.68
C LYS A 58 3.68 13.36 29.96
N GLU A 59 3.12 12.62 29.01
CA GLU A 59 1.88 11.88 29.18
C GLU A 59 2.14 10.53 29.88
N ASP A 60 1.30 10.18 30.86
CA ASP A 60 1.44 8.94 31.65
C ASP A 60 1.41 7.66 30.78
N ASN A 61 0.71 7.71 29.64
CA ASN A 61 0.55 6.58 28.72
C ASN A 61 1.53 6.59 27.53
N PHE A 62 2.51 7.49 27.51
CA PHE A 62 3.42 7.68 26.38
C PHE A 62 4.11 6.39 25.89
N PRO A 63 4.72 5.56 26.74
CA PRO A 63 5.42 4.36 26.28
C PRO A 63 4.50 3.42 25.53
N THR A 64 3.29 3.19 26.07
CA THR A 64 2.27 2.34 25.48
C THR A 64 1.80 2.90 24.14
N ARG A 65 1.50 4.20 24.09
CA ARG A 65 1.04 4.91 22.90
C ARG A 65 2.07 4.87 21.77
N LEU A 66 3.35 5.10 22.09
CA LEU A 66 4.47 5.00 21.15
C LEU A 66 4.62 3.57 20.59
N VAL A 67 4.52 2.55 21.45
CA VAL A 67 4.59 1.15 21.01
C VAL A 67 3.46 0.82 20.05
N TYR A 68 2.21 1.19 20.39
CA TYR A 68 1.07 0.96 19.51
C TYR A 68 1.20 1.69 18.18
N PHE A 69 1.60 2.96 18.19
CA PHE A 69 1.81 3.74 16.98
C PHE A 69 2.91 3.12 16.09
N SER A 70 4.05 2.74 16.69
CA SER A 70 5.16 2.09 15.98
C SER A 70 4.76 0.73 15.41
N LEU A 71 4.02 -0.09 16.17
CA LEU A 71 3.53 -1.38 15.70
C LEU A 71 2.58 -1.21 14.50
N TRP A 72 1.59 -0.33 14.62
CA TRP A 72 0.62 -0.09 13.55
C TRP A 72 1.28 0.43 12.27
N THR A 73 2.16 1.42 12.40
CA THR A 73 2.86 2.00 11.25
C THR A 73 3.80 1.00 10.58
N ASN A 74 4.50 0.15 11.34
CA ASN A 74 5.37 -0.89 10.77
C ASN A 74 4.59 -2.07 10.15
N LEU A 75 3.48 -2.49 10.76
CA LEU A 75 2.65 -3.58 10.25
C LEU A 75 1.80 -3.16 9.06
N SER A 76 1.53 -1.87 8.89
CA SER A 76 0.66 -1.34 7.83
C SER A 76 1.06 -1.76 6.42
N SER A 77 2.37 -1.74 6.10
CA SER A 77 2.85 -2.20 4.79
C SER A 77 2.55 -3.67 4.58
N PHE A 78 2.74 -4.51 5.60
CA PHE A 78 2.43 -5.93 5.53
C PHE A 78 0.93 -6.19 5.36
N ILE A 79 0.08 -5.45 6.07
CA ILE A 79 -1.38 -5.48 5.90
C ILE A 79 -1.76 -5.11 4.46
N GLY A 80 -1.15 -4.06 3.91
CA GLY A 80 -1.34 -3.65 2.52
C GLY A 80 -0.95 -4.74 1.51
N VAL A 81 0.19 -5.40 1.74
CA VAL A 81 0.63 -6.55 0.91
C VAL A 81 -0.40 -7.68 0.97
N MET A 82 -0.88 -8.03 2.17
CA MET A 82 -1.86 -9.10 2.35
C MET A 82 -3.20 -8.80 1.68
N LEU A 83 -3.71 -7.57 1.85
CA LEU A 83 -4.94 -7.13 1.19
C LEU A 83 -4.79 -7.17 -0.34
N ALA A 84 -3.70 -6.64 -0.87
CA ALA A 84 -3.45 -6.65 -2.31
C ALA A 84 -3.29 -8.08 -2.86
N PHE A 85 -2.66 -8.98 -2.11
CA PHE A 85 -2.56 -10.39 -2.48
C PHE A 85 -3.93 -11.07 -2.56
N VAL A 86 -4.79 -10.87 -1.57
CA VAL A 86 -6.15 -11.42 -1.58
C VAL A 86 -6.93 -10.91 -2.79
N ILE A 87 -6.87 -9.59 -3.07
CA ILE A 87 -7.52 -8.99 -4.24
C ILE A 87 -6.98 -9.59 -5.54
N SER A 88 -5.65 -9.63 -5.68
CA SER A 88 -4.95 -10.21 -6.84
C SER A 88 -5.34 -11.67 -7.08
N LEU A 89 -5.39 -12.48 -6.02
CA LEU A 89 -5.75 -13.89 -6.09
C LEU A 89 -7.22 -14.07 -6.50
N ILE A 90 -8.15 -13.35 -5.86
CA ILE A 90 -9.57 -13.37 -6.21
C ILE A 90 -9.77 -13.02 -7.68
N LEU A 91 -9.11 -11.98 -8.17
CA LEU A 91 -9.22 -11.56 -9.57
C LEU A 91 -8.64 -12.57 -10.54
N THR A 92 -7.50 -13.17 -10.20
CA THR A 92 -6.87 -14.19 -11.04
C THR A 92 -7.77 -15.43 -11.15
N ILE A 93 -8.39 -15.86 -10.05
CA ILE A 93 -9.36 -16.97 -10.02
C ILE A 93 -10.62 -16.60 -10.82
N LYS A 94 -11.22 -15.43 -10.56
CA LYS A 94 -12.43 -14.99 -11.27
C LYS A 94 -12.23 -14.86 -12.78
N ARG A 95 -11.03 -14.45 -13.21
CA ARG A 95 -10.65 -14.31 -14.62
C ARG A 95 -10.20 -15.63 -15.25
N LYS A 96 -10.22 -16.75 -14.50
CA LYS A 96 -9.73 -18.09 -14.92
C LYS A 96 -8.28 -18.06 -15.43
N VAL A 97 -7.46 -17.14 -14.93
CA VAL A 97 -6.04 -17.05 -15.26
C VAL A 97 -5.24 -17.92 -14.29
N PHE A 98 -4.01 -18.28 -14.65
CA PHE A 98 -3.16 -19.10 -13.81
C PHE A 98 -2.87 -18.40 -12.46
N TRP A 99 -3.36 -18.99 -11.36
CA TRP A 99 -3.30 -18.45 -10.00
C TRP A 99 -1.88 -18.13 -9.51
N ALA A 100 -0.87 -18.84 -10.01
CA ALA A 100 0.52 -18.58 -9.64
C ALA A 100 0.99 -17.18 -10.03
N ASN A 101 0.34 -16.49 -10.98
CA ASN A 101 0.63 -15.09 -11.26
C ASN A 101 0.44 -14.21 -10.01
N ALA A 102 -0.62 -14.44 -9.22
CA ALA A 102 -0.85 -13.72 -7.98
C ALA A 102 0.23 -14.02 -6.92
N ILE A 103 0.76 -15.24 -6.90
CA ILE A 103 1.87 -15.62 -6.02
C ILE A 103 3.17 -14.96 -6.44
N ILE A 104 3.46 -14.91 -7.74
CA ILE A 104 4.65 -14.21 -8.26
C ILE A 104 4.60 -12.74 -7.86
N VAL A 105 3.45 -12.08 -8.03
CA VAL A 105 3.23 -10.70 -7.57
C VAL A 105 3.50 -10.59 -6.07
N PHE A 106 2.91 -11.47 -5.26
CA PHE A 106 3.10 -11.46 -3.81
C PHE A 106 4.57 -11.58 -3.40
N ILE A 107 5.30 -12.56 -3.96
CA ILE A 107 6.72 -12.76 -3.67
C ILE A 107 7.54 -11.53 -4.06
N MET A 108 7.32 -10.99 -5.26
CA MET A 108 8.02 -9.80 -5.74
C MET A 108 7.77 -8.60 -4.83
N VAL A 109 6.51 -8.30 -4.51
CA VAL A 109 6.15 -7.19 -3.62
C VAL A 109 6.74 -7.38 -2.23
N PHE A 110 6.67 -8.60 -1.68
CA PHE A 110 7.22 -8.89 -0.37
C PHE A 110 8.73 -8.61 -0.32
N LEU A 111 9.48 -9.01 -1.36
CA LEU A 111 10.90 -8.71 -1.50
C LEU A 111 11.16 -7.20 -1.63
N LEU A 112 10.40 -6.50 -2.49
CA LEU A 112 10.53 -5.04 -2.65
C LEU A 112 10.22 -4.29 -1.35
N ASN A 113 9.26 -4.79 -0.57
CA ASN A 113 8.93 -4.22 0.73
C ASN A 113 10.05 -4.42 1.74
N ARG A 114 10.65 -5.62 1.76
CA ARG A 114 11.80 -5.92 2.61
C ARG A 114 13.04 -5.09 2.25
N LEU A 115 13.24 -4.77 0.96
CA LEU A 115 14.32 -3.92 0.49
C LEU A 115 14.09 -2.41 0.79
N GLY A 116 12.96 -2.06 1.39
CA GLY A 116 12.68 -0.69 1.81
C GLY A 116 12.28 0.24 0.66
N LEU A 117 11.91 -0.30 -0.51
CA LEU A 117 11.57 0.52 -1.69
C LEU A 117 10.42 1.50 -1.39
N PHE A 118 9.46 1.10 -0.57
CA PHE A 118 8.32 1.92 -0.18
C PHE A 118 8.66 3.00 0.86
N ASN A 119 9.83 2.97 1.50
CA ASN A 119 10.26 3.97 2.50
C ASN A 119 11.01 5.15 1.88
N ASN A 120 10.84 5.40 0.58
CA ASN A 120 11.56 6.43 -0.14
C ASN A 120 10.80 7.76 -0.15
N LYS A 121 11.45 8.84 0.31
CA LYS A 121 10.93 10.22 0.34
C LYS A 121 10.41 10.73 -1.01
N ILE A 122 10.95 10.21 -2.12
CA ILE A 122 10.51 10.58 -3.48
C ILE A 122 9.07 10.11 -3.74
N ILE A 123 8.75 8.89 -3.32
CA ILE A 123 7.41 8.30 -3.44
C ILE A 123 6.44 9.16 -2.64
N ASP A 124 6.81 9.48 -1.41
CA ASP A 124 5.98 10.29 -0.52
C ASP A 124 5.65 11.66 -1.12
N THR A 125 6.62 12.30 -1.77
CA THR A 125 6.42 13.64 -2.35
C THR A 125 5.43 13.64 -3.52
N ILE A 126 5.52 12.65 -4.40
CA ILE A 126 4.69 12.60 -5.62
C ILE A 126 3.26 12.17 -5.28
N PHE A 127 3.12 11.09 -4.51
CA PHE A 127 1.83 10.44 -4.29
C PHE A 127 0.98 11.10 -3.19
N PHE A 128 1.57 11.93 -2.32
CA PHE A 128 0.84 12.63 -1.26
C PHE A 128 0.44 14.07 -1.59
N SER A 129 0.74 14.52 -2.81
CA SER A 129 0.35 15.84 -3.30
C SER A 129 -1.16 16.13 -3.25
N PRO A 130 -2.09 15.17 -3.51
CA PRO A 130 -3.51 15.47 -3.45
C PRO A 130 -4.01 15.80 -2.04
N GLY A 131 -3.49 15.11 -1.01
CA GLY A 131 -3.86 15.33 0.38
C GLY A 131 -3.39 16.69 0.92
N ASN A 132 -2.37 17.31 0.32
CA ASN A 132 -1.98 18.67 0.68
C ASN A 132 -3.09 19.69 0.38
N LEU A 133 -3.97 19.42 -0.59
CA LEU A 133 -5.13 20.26 -0.85
C LEU A 133 -6.14 20.20 0.29
N ALA A 134 -6.25 19.05 0.98
CA ALA A 134 -7.14 18.86 2.13
C ALA A 134 -6.51 19.26 3.46
N ALA A 135 -5.21 19.60 3.49
CA ALA A 135 -4.48 19.89 4.72
C ALA A 135 -5.02 21.11 5.48
N HIS A 136 -5.66 22.06 4.78
CA HIS A 136 -6.27 23.24 5.41
C HIS A 136 -7.46 22.92 6.33
N PHE A 137 -8.10 21.75 6.15
CA PHE A 137 -9.15 21.27 7.05
C PHE A 137 -8.58 20.54 8.28
N GLY A 138 -7.28 20.23 8.29
CA GLY A 138 -6.58 19.51 9.35
C GLY A 138 -5.69 18.38 8.82
N LEU A 139 -4.64 18.01 9.57
CA LEU A 139 -3.70 16.96 9.15
C LEU A 139 -4.38 15.60 8.92
N GLN A 140 -5.39 15.27 9.72
CA GLN A 140 -6.13 14.02 9.60
C GLN A 140 -6.77 13.89 8.21
N TYR A 141 -7.38 14.96 7.71
CA TYR A 141 -7.99 14.99 6.37
C TYR A 141 -6.97 14.78 5.27
N LYS A 142 -5.74 15.28 5.40
CA LYS A 142 -4.66 15.01 4.45
C LYS A 142 -4.38 13.51 4.30
N PHE A 143 -4.23 12.77 5.40
CA PHE A 143 -3.98 11.31 5.34
C PHE A 143 -5.20 10.54 4.86
N ILE A 144 -6.42 10.93 5.26
CA ILE A 144 -7.67 10.32 4.78
C ILE A 144 -7.79 10.48 3.27
N THR A 145 -7.62 11.69 2.75
CA THR A 145 -7.73 11.98 1.31
C THR A 145 -6.68 11.22 0.52
N ASN A 146 -5.42 11.19 0.97
CA ASN A 146 -4.38 10.39 0.33
C ASN A 146 -4.72 8.90 0.34
N GLY A 147 -5.10 8.35 1.50
CA GLY A 147 -5.46 6.93 1.64
C GLY A 147 -6.60 6.51 0.72
N ILE A 148 -7.66 7.32 0.65
CA ILE A 148 -8.82 7.06 -0.21
C ILE A 148 -8.43 7.13 -1.69
N ILE A 149 -7.77 8.21 -2.13
CA ILE A 149 -7.39 8.39 -3.53
C ILE A 149 -6.49 7.24 -3.99
N LEU A 150 -5.47 6.90 -3.21
CA LEU A 150 -4.55 5.82 -3.54
C LEU A 150 -5.25 4.46 -3.57
N THR A 151 -6.18 4.21 -2.66
CA THR A 151 -6.99 2.99 -2.67
C THR A 151 -7.87 2.91 -3.92
N LEU A 152 -8.54 4.00 -4.28
CA LEU A 152 -9.36 4.06 -5.49
C LEU A 152 -8.53 3.82 -6.75
N VAL A 153 -7.35 4.43 -6.84
CA VAL A 153 -6.41 4.21 -7.96
C VAL A 153 -5.95 2.74 -8.00
N GLY A 154 -5.53 2.17 -6.87
CA GLY A 154 -5.10 0.76 -6.80
C GLY A 154 -6.22 -0.20 -7.22
N LEU A 155 -7.43 0.00 -6.70
CA LEU A 155 -8.60 -0.80 -7.08
C LEU A 155 -8.98 -0.62 -8.54
N PHE A 156 -8.93 0.60 -9.07
CA PHE A 156 -9.18 0.88 -10.47
C PHE A 156 -8.21 0.12 -11.39
N ILE A 157 -6.92 0.10 -11.04
CA ILE A 157 -5.91 -0.65 -11.81
C ILE A 157 -6.16 -2.16 -11.74
N PHE A 158 -6.46 -2.70 -10.54
CA PHE A 158 -6.82 -4.11 -10.38
C PHE A 158 -8.04 -4.51 -11.22
N LEU A 159 -9.07 -3.65 -11.24
CA LEU A 159 -10.34 -3.92 -11.92
C LEU A 159 -10.33 -3.55 -13.41
N SER A 160 -9.30 -2.85 -13.88
CA SER A 160 -9.19 -2.43 -15.28
C SER A 160 -9.33 -3.64 -16.21
N LYS A 161 -10.34 -3.56 -17.10
CA LYS A 161 -10.65 -4.59 -18.09
C LYS A 161 -9.62 -4.62 -19.24
N TRP A 162 -8.91 -3.51 -19.44
CA TRP A 162 -7.99 -3.29 -20.56
C TRP A 162 -6.79 -4.25 -20.61
N ILE A 163 -6.57 -5.02 -19.54
CA ILE A 163 -5.34 -5.81 -19.35
C ILE A 163 -5.59 -7.31 -19.64
N ASN A 164 -6.81 -7.68 -20.06
CA ASN A 164 -7.21 -9.08 -20.18
C ASN A 164 -7.83 -9.46 -21.54
N THR A 165 -7.94 -8.55 -22.51
CA THR A 165 -8.72 -8.82 -23.71
C THR A 165 -7.92 -9.44 -24.87
N ASP A 166 -6.59 -9.31 -24.93
CA ASP A 166 -5.88 -9.56 -26.19
C ASP A 166 -5.03 -10.83 -26.32
N LEU A 167 -4.80 -11.61 -25.25
CA LEU A 167 -3.85 -12.73 -25.34
C LEU A 167 -4.46 -14.13 -25.49
N TRP A 168 -5.79 -14.28 -25.41
CA TRP A 168 -6.46 -15.59 -25.46
C TRP A 168 -7.55 -15.75 -26.53
N GLN A 169 -7.82 -14.75 -27.37
CA GLN A 169 -8.68 -14.94 -28.55
C GLN A 169 -7.91 -15.40 -29.81
N LYS A 170 -6.59 -15.61 -29.73
CA LYS A 170 -5.75 -15.96 -30.89
C LYS A 170 -4.88 -17.22 -30.74
N ARG A 171 -5.23 -18.16 -29.88
CA ARG A 171 -4.62 -19.51 -29.88
C ARG A 171 -5.65 -20.59 -29.67
#